data_AF-A0A315XAI6-F1
#
_entry.id   AF-A0A315XAI6-F1
#
_cell.length_a   1.000
_cell.length_b   1.000
_cell.length_c   1.000
_cell.angle_alpha   90.00
_cell.angle_beta   90.00
_cell.angle_gamma   90.00
#
_symmetry.space_group_name_H-M   'P 1'
#
loop_
_entity.id
_entity.type
_entity.pdbx_description
1 polymer ?
#
loop_
_entity_poly.entity_id
_entity_poly.type
_entity_poly.pdbx_seq_one_letter_code
_entity_poly.pdbx_strand_id
1 'polypeptide(L)'
;MPLYEFMCAKCGSREEVFSRTVQTDIVAPKCAHAGKEPGHDMRRIVSKFAQHKTMADQLAEAEAKFGQEVDAAMGPEPDVGRLARRYESLAKDLPE
;
A
#
# COMPACT_ATOMS: atom_id res chain seq x y z
N MET A 1 -26.46 0.11 -7.88
CA MET A 1 -26.66 0.85 -6.63
C MET A 1 -25.29 1.14 -6.04
N PRO A 2 -24.93 2.41 -5.81
CA PRO A 2 -23.68 2.74 -5.14
C PRO A 2 -23.70 2.31 -3.67
N LEU A 3 -22.60 1.67 -3.24
CA LEU A 3 -22.35 1.20 -1.88
C LEU A 3 -21.36 2.13 -1.18
N TYR A 4 -21.65 2.50 0.06
CA TYR A 4 -20.82 3.38 0.86
C TYR A 4 -20.48 2.71 2.17
N GLU A 5 -19.19 2.58 2.44
CA GLU A 5 -18.69 2.03 3.70
C GLU A 5 -18.32 3.16 4.66
N PHE A 6 -18.67 2.98 5.93
CA PHE A 6 -18.30 3.87 7.02
C PHE A 6 -17.58 3.09 8.12
N MET A 7 -16.59 3.70 8.75
CA MET A 7 -15.85 3.12 9.85
C MET A 7 -15.76 4.10 11.02
N CYS A 8 -16.01 3.60 12.23
CA CYS A 8 -15.87 4.39 13.45
C CYS A 8 -14.40 4.63 13.76
N ALA A 9 -14.01 5.88 13.96
CA ALA A 9 -12.63 6.21 14.32
C ALA A 9 -12.22 5.67 15.72
N LYS A 10 -13.18 5.48 16.62
CA LYS A 10 -12.94 5.08 18.01
C LYS A 10 -12.92 3.56 18.21
N CYS A 11 -13.93 2.84 17.70
CA CYS A 11 -14.07 1.39 17.92
C CYS A 11 -13.84 0.53 16.67
N GLY A 12 -13.59 1.14 15.50
CA GLY A 12 -13.29 0.40 14.27
C GLY A 12 -14.47 -0.36 13.66
N SER A 13 -15.68 -0.23 14.21
CA SER A 13 -16.88 -0.86 13.65
C SER A 13 -17.20 -0.32 12.26
N ARG A 14 -17.70 -1.19 11.39
CA ARG A 14 -18.00 -0.86 10.00
C ARG A 14 -19.50 -0.97 9.73
N GLU A 15 -20.00 -0.03 8.92
CA GLU A 15 -21.38 -0.05 8.45
C GLU A 15 -21.45 0.28 6.96
N GLU A 16 -22.37 -0.38 6.29
CA GLU A 16 -22.59 -0.27 4.85
C GLU A 16 -23.93 0.42 4.58
N VAL A 17 -23.89 1.49 3.80
CA VAL A 17 -25.07 2.26 3.39
C VAL A 17 -25.26 2.11 1.89
N PHE A 18 -26.40 1.53 1.50
CA PHE A 18 -26.83 1.41 0.12
C PHE A 18 -27.68 2.62 -0.27
N SER A 19 -27.28 3.34 -1.32
CA SER A 19 -28.13 4.38 -1.89
C SER A 19 -28.62 4.00 -3.29
N ARG A 20 -29.81 4.49 -3.63
CA ARG A 20 -30.45 4.20 -4.92
C ARG A 20 -29.86 5.01 -6.07
N THR A 21 -29.32 6.20 -5.77
CA THR A 21 -28.78 7.15 -6.76
C THR A 21 -27.41 7.66 -6.31
N VAL A 22 -26.54 8.01 -7.26
CA VAL A 22 -25.16 8.46 -6.96
C VAL A 22 -25.11 9.89 -6.41
N GLN A 23 -26.11 10.71 -6.73
CA GLN A 23 -26.18 12.13 -6.37
C GLN A 23 -26.82 12.42 -5.01
N THR A 24 -27.20 11.39 -4.24
CA THR A 24 -27.75 11.63 -2.90
C THR A 24 -26.65 11.98 -1.91
N ASP A 25 -26.88 13.03 -1.13
CA ASP A 25 -26.07 13.32 0.06
C ASP A 25 -26.27 12.19 1.07
N ILE A 26 -25.18 11.50 1.41
CA ILE A 26 -25.21 10.35 2.30
C ILE A 26 -24.70 10.78 3.67
N VAL A 27 -25.59 10.75 4.63
CA VAL A 27 -25.29 11.04 6.03
C VAL A 27 -24.59 9.83 6.63
N ALA A 28 -23.52 10.07 7.40
CA ALA A 28 -22.83 9.01 8.13
C ALA A 28 -23.79 8.38 9.17
N PRO A 29 -23.89 7.06 9.23
CA PRO A 29 -24.78 6.40 10.18
C PRO A 29 -24.23 6.52 11.61
N LYS A 30 -25.07 6.22 12.61
CA LYS A 30 -24.62 6.16 14.00
C LYS A 30 -23.90 4.84 14.24
N CYS A 31 -22.73 4.89 14.86
CA CYS A 31 -21.98 3.69 15.22
C CYS A 31 -22.80 2.75 16.12
N ALA A 32 -23.07 1.51 15.64
CA ALA A 32 -23.80 0.49 16.40
C ALA A 32 -23.22 0.18 17.79
N HIS A 33 -21.92 0.34 17.98
CA HIS A 33 -21.23 0.09 19.26
C HIS A 33 -21.08 1.32 20.16
N ALA A 34 -21.60 2.48 19.75
CA ALA A 34 -21.40 3.72 20.51
C ALA A 34 -22.22 3.77 21.80
N GLY A 35 -23.38 3.10 21.86
CA GLY A 35 -24.30 3.21 22.99
C GLY A 35 -24.59 4.68 23.35
N LYS A 36 -24.17 5.09 24.57
CA LYS A 36 -24.23 6.49 25.05
C LYS A 36 -22.86 7.18 25.11
N GLU A 37 -21.80 6.53 24.64
CA GLU A 37 -20.45 7.09 24.72
C GLU A 37 -20.23 8.19 23.66
N PRO A 38 -19.70 9.36 24.06
CA PRO A 38 -19.32 10.39 23.12
C PRO A 38 -18.07 9.99 22.31
N GLY A 39 -17.91 10.58 21.12
CA GLY A 39 -16.72 10.45 20.27
C GLY A 39 -16.70 9.28 19.28
N HIS A 40 -17.84 8.63 19.02
CA HIS A 40 -17.96 7.59 17.99
C HIS A 40 -18.33 8.19 16.62
N ASP A 41 -17.40 8.94 16.04
CA ASP A 41 -17.59 9.55 14.73
C ASP A 41 -17.34 8.53 13.61
N MET A 42 -18.37 8.27 12.82
CA MET A 42 -18.32 7.41 11.64
C MET A 42 -17.76 8.22 10.46
N ARG A 43 -16.66 7.74 9.87
CA ARG A 43 -16.04 8.34 8.69
C ARG A 43 -16.24 7.45 7.48
N ARG A 44 -16.52 8.06 6.33
CA ARG A 44 -16.59 7.32 5.07
C ARG A 44 -15.21 6.75 4.75
N ILE A 45 -15.18 5.46 4.43
CA ILE A 45 -13.99 4.78 3.93
C ILE A 45 -14.27 4.25 2.53
N VAL A 46 -13.21 4.14 1.74
CA VAL A 46 -13.25 3.47 0.44
C VAL A 46 -12.52 2.15 0.61
N SER A 47 -13.21 1.05 0.29
CA SER A 47 -12.62 -0.28 0.36
C SER A 47 -11.37 -0.36 -0.50
N LYS A 48 -10.31 -1.00 0.02
CA LYS A 48 -9.06 -1.20 -0.72
C LYS A 48 -9.27 -1.98 -2.02
N PHE A 49 -10.30 -2.83 -2.09
CA PHE A 49 -10.66 -3.57 -3.30
C PHE A 49 -11.28 -2.68 -4.39
N ALA A 50 -11.90 -1.56 -4.01
CA ALA A 50 -12.44 -0.59 -4.97
C ALA A 50 -11.36 0.33 -5.54
N GLN A 51 -10.19 0.40 -4.90
CA GLN A 51 -9.06 1.18 -5.41
C GLN A 51 -8.30 0.35 -6.45
N HIS A 52 -8.51 0.65 -7.73
CA HIS A 52 -7.67 0.09 -8.79
C HIS A 52 -6.30 0.77 -8.76
N LYS A 53 -5.31 0.11 -8.15
CA LYS A 53 -3.93 0.58 -8.10
C LYS A 53 -3.23 0.29 -9.42
N THR A 54 -2.56 1.30 -9.97
CA THR A 54 -1.69 1.10 -11.14
C THR A 54 -0.46 0.27 -10.75
N MET A 55 0.26 -0.28 -11.73
CA MET A 55 1.52 -0.99 -11.47
C MET A 55 2.54 -0.11 -10.74
N ALA A 56 2.56 1.20 -11.04
CA ALA A 56 3.43 2.16 -10.36
C ALA A 56 3.09 2.30 -8.88
N ASP A 57 1.79 2.38 -8.54
CA ASP A 57 1.33 2.49 -7.15
C ASP A 57 1.68 1.22 -6.35
N GLN A 58 1.61 0.05 -6.99
CA GLN A 58 1.95 -1.23 -6.36
C GLN A 58 3.45 -1.34 -6.08
N LEU A 59 4.30 -0.91 -7.02
CA LEU A 59 5.75 -0.87 -6.84
C LEU A 59 6.14 0.08 -5.72
N ALA A 60 5.59 1.30 -5.68
CA ALA A 60 5.87 2.26 -4.61
C ALA A 60 5.46 1.71 -3.21
N GLU A 61 4.34 1.00 -3.11
CA GLU A 61 3.93 0.37 -1.87
C GLU A 61 4.82 -0.83 -1.48
N ALA A 62 5.32 -1.58 -2.47
CA ALA A 62 6.24 -2.68 -2.23
C ALA A 62 7.62 -2.18 -1.78
N GLU A 63 8.16 -1.13 -2.41
CA GLU A 63 9.40 -0.46 -2.00
C GLU A 63 9.30 0.07 -0.57
N ALA A 64 8.19 0.71 -0.21
CA ALA A 64 7.98 1.23 1.14
C ALA A 64 7.93 0.14 2.23
N LYS A 65 7.46 -1.07 1.88
CA LYS A 65 7.33 -2.18 2.84
C LYS A 65 8.56 -3.07 2.91
N PHE A 66 9.17 -3.35 1.76
CA PHE A 66 10.19 -4.39 1.62
C PHE A 66 11.52 -3.86 1.07
N GLY A 67 11.61 -2.59 0.67
CA GLY A 67 12.84 -2.03 0.09
C GLY A 67 14.06 -2.24 0.99
N GLN A 68 13.91 -2.00 2.30
CA GLN A 68 15.01 -2.20 3.26
C GLN A 68 15.44 -3.67 3.40
N GLU A 69 14.50 -4.62 3.28
CA GLU A 69 14.81 -6.05 3.36
C GLU A 69 15.47 -6.56 2.08
N VAL A 70 15.02 -6.06 0.93
CA VAL A 70 15.59 -6.38 -0.38
C VAL A 70 17.01 -5.79 -0.50
N ASP A 71 17.21 -4.54 -0.09
CA ASP A 71 18.53 -3.89 -0.09
C ASP A 71 19.50 -4.62 0.84
N ALA A 72 19.03 -5.06 2.01
CA ALA A 72 19.84 -5.85 2.94
C ALA A 72 20.19 -7.24 2.38
N ALA A 73 19.30 -7.87 1.60
CA ALA A 73 19.52 -9.18 0.98
C ALA A 73 20.40 -9.12 -0.28
N MET A 74 20.26 -8.07 -1.09
CA MET A 74 21.03 -7.85 -2.32
C MET A 74 22.47 -7.43 -2.04
N GLY A 75 22.73 -6.88 -0.85
CA GLY A 75 24.07 -6.46 -0.43
C GLY A 75 24.57 -5.24 -1.20
N PRO A 76 25.80 -4.79 -0.94
CA PRO A 76 26.37 -3.66 -1.65
C PRO A 76 26.49 -3.97 -3.15
N GLU A 77 26.13 -2.99 -3.99
CA GLU A 77 26.26 -3.10 -5.43
C GLU A 77 27.68 -3.54 -5.80
N PRO A 78 27.84 -4.54 -6.71
CA PRO A 78 29.15 -5.00 -7.10
C PRO A 78 29.93 -3.86 -7.77
N ASP A 79 31.14 -3.60 -7.29
CA ASP A 79 32.05 -2.64 -7.91
C ASP A 79 32.46 -3.13 -9.29
N VAL A 80 31.73 -2.66 -10.31
CA VAL A 80 31.93 -2.96 -11.72
C VAL A 80 33.33 -2.57 -12.19
N GLY A 81 33.95 -1.52 -11.62
CA GLY A 81 35.30 -1.10 -11.94
C GLY A 81 36.35 -2.08 -11.43
N ARG A 82 36.17 -2.60 -10.21
CA ARG A 82 37.03 -3.65 -9.65
C ARG A 82 36.90 -4.96 -10.43
N LEU A 83 35.69 -5.31 -10.83
CA LEU A 83 35.43 -6.49 -11.66
C LEU A 83 36.08 -6.36 -13.04
N ALA A 84 35.93 -5.21 -13.71
CA ALA A 84 36.56 -4.96 -15.01
C ALA A 84 38.09 -5.13 -14.96
N ARG A 85 38.75 -4.52 -13.96
CA ARG A 85 40.21 -4.68 -13.76
C ARG A 85 40.61 -6.13 -13.48
N ARG A 86 39.78 -6.88 -12.74
CA ARG A 86 39.99 -8.30 -12.48
C ARG A 86 39.88 -9.13 -13.77
N TYR A 87 38.86 -8.87 -14.59
CA TYR A 87 38.71 -9.52 -15.90
C TYR A 87 39.89 -9.20 -16.82
N GLU A 88 40.34 -7.95 -16.89
CA GLU A 88 41.53 -7.57 -17.65
C GLU A 88 42.80 -8.26 -17.18
N SER A 89 42.99 -8.44 -15.86
CA SER A 89 44.14 -9.17 -15.32
C SER A 89 44.09 -10.67 -15.67
N LEU A 90 42.90 -11.29 -15.60
CA LEU A 90 42.72 -12.71 -15.89
C LEU A 90 42.80 -13.00 -17.39
N ALA A 91 42.39 -12.06 -18.25
CA ALA A 91 42.46 -12.18 -19.70
C ALA A 91 43.89 -12.23 -20.23
N LYS A 92 44.87 -11.67 -19.50
CA LYS A 92 46.29 -11.68 -19.91
C LYS A 92 46.95 -13.05 -19.82
N ASP A 93 46.39 -13.95 -19.01
CA ASP A 93 46.92 -15.30 -18.79
C ASP A 93 46.19 -16.36 -19.65
N LEU A 94 45.26 -15.97 -20.53
CA LEU A 94 44.63 -16.90 -21.47
C LEU A 94 45.53 -17.10 -22.71
N PRO A 95 45.85 -18.36 -23.08
CA PRO A 95 46.45 -18.63 -24.38
C PRO A 95 45.45 -18.29 -25.51
N GLU A 96 45.96 -17.77 -26.63
CA GLU A 96 45.18 -17.50 -27.85
C GLU A 96 44.49 -18.75 -28.42
#